data_AF-A0A0C2X6V0-F1
#
_entry.id   AF-A0A0C2X6V0-F1
#
_cell.length_a   1.000
_cell.length_b   1.000
_cell.length_c   1.000
_cell.angle_alpha   90.00
_cell.angle_beta   90.00
_cell.angle_gamma   90.00
#
_symmetry.space_group_name_H-M   'P 1'
#
loop_
_entity.id
_entity.type
_entity.pdbx_description
1 polymer ?
#
loop_
_entity_poly.entity_id
_entity_poly.type
_entity_poly.pdbx_seq_one_letter_code
_entity_poly.pdbx_strand_id
1 'polypeptide(L)'
;PTASDILDIKKLIQNKTAELATIKADYLVKKREFEDYAAKRQAIKRELLEHKAYIARIRTLPPEVLGLVFLLYVDDSSQSPWTLMQVTRSWRATALFTHEIW
;
A
#
# COMPACT_ATOMS: atom_id res chain seq x y z
N PRO A 1 32.76 36.66 39.77
CA PRO A 1 32.55 36.93 38.34
C PRO A 1 32.97 38.36 38.00
N THR A 2 33.92 38.50 37.09
CA THR A 2 34.43 39.79 36.62
C THR A 2 33.48 40.36 35.57
N ALA A 3 33.41 41.69 35.41
CA ALA A 3 32.55 42.31 34.40
C ALA A 3 32.83 41.81 32.96
N SER A 4 34.08 41.39 32.69
CA SER A 4 34.48 40.75 31.43
C SER A 4 33.76 39.42 31.20
N ASP A 5 33.70 38.55 32.22
CA ASP A 5 33.08 37.22 32.13
C ASP A 5 31.59 37.33 31.77
N ILE A 6 30.90 38.34 32.32
CA ILE A 6 29.48 38.60 32.05
C ILE A 6 29.27 39.02 30.59
N LEU A 7 30.17 39.84 30.05
CA LEU A 7 30.12 40.30 28.65
C LEU A 7 30.36 39.13 27.69
N ASP A 8 31.33 38.27 28.00
CA ASP A 8 31.68 37.11 27.17
C ASP A 8 30.55 36.08 27.16
N ILE A 9 29.93 35.82 28.31
CA ILE A 9 28.74 34.96 28.41
C ILE A 9 27.58 35.55 27.59
N LYS A 10 27.37 36.88 27.64
CA LYS A 10 26.30 37.53 26.86
C LYS A 10 26.50 37.38 25.36
N LYS A 11 27.75 37.53 24.87
CA LYS A 11 28.09 37.28 23.46
C LYS A 11 27.88 35.82 23.08
N LEU A 12 28.28 34.89 23.95
CA LEU A 12 28.08 33.45 23.71
C LEU A 12 26.58 33.11 23.60
N ILE A 13 25.75 33.64 24.50
CA ILE A 13 24.30 33.46 24.46
C ILE A 13 23.74 34.00 23.14
N GLN A 14 24.13 35.21 22.72
CA GLN A 14 23.67 35.78 21.45
C GLN A 14 24.08 34.93 20.24
N ASN A 15 25.29 34.40 20.23
CA ASN A 15 25.75 33.55 19.14
C ASN A 15 24.97 32.22 19.11
N LYS A 16 24.75 31.61 20.27
CA LYS A 16 23.97 30.37 20.38
C LYS A 16 22.50 30.55 20.05
N THR A 17 21.88 31.69 20.37
CA THR A 17 20.50 31.96 19.95
C THR A 17 20.40 32.17 18.45
N ALA A 18 21.41 32.80 17.82
CA ALA A 18 21.47 32.93 16.37
C ALA A 18 21.64 31.57 15.68
N GLU A 19 22.57 30.72 16.14
CA GLU A 19 22.76 29.35 15.65
C GLU A 19 21.48 28.50 15.80
N LEU A 20 20.77 28.64 16.92
CA LEU A 20 19.53 27.90 17.16
C LEU A 20 18.42 28.37 16.21
N ALA A 21 18.35 29.68 15.93
CA ALA A 21 17.38 30.24 14.98
C ALA A 21 17.61 29.73 13.55
N THR A 22 18.87 29.65 13.09
CA THR A 22 19.18 29.12 11.76
C THR A 22 18.81 27.64 11.64
N ILE A 23 19.20 26.82 12.63
CA ILE A 23 18.87 25.39 12.64
C ILE A 23 17.34 25.17 12.65
N LYS A 24 16.59 25.99 13.39
CA LYS A 24 15.11 25.92 13.39
C LYS A 24 14.52 26.24 12.02
N ALA A 25 15.05 27.24 11.32
CA ALA A 25 14.59 27.58 9.98
C ALA A 25 14.82 26.40 9.02
N ASP A 26 16.02 25.81 9.03
CA ASP A 26 16.35 24.66 8.20
C ASP A 26 15.48 23.43 8.52
N TYR A 27 15.22 23.19 9.81
CA TYR A 27 14.32 22.13 10.25
C TYR A 27 12.91 22.31 9.68
N LEU A 28 12.37 23.53 9.71
CA LEU A 28 11.03 23.80 9.19
C LEU A 28 10.95 23.61 7.67
N VAL A 29 11.99 24.00 6.94
CA VAL A 29 12.07 23.77 5.49
C VAL A 29 12.08 22.28 5.19
N LYS A 30 12.97 21.51 5.82
CA LYS A 30 13.05 20.05 5.63
C LYS A 30 11.78 19.33 6.03
N LYS A 31 11.13 19.78 7.11
CA LYS A 31 9.84 19.22 7.55
C LYS A 31 8.78 19.39 6.48
N ARG A 32 8.68 20.58 5.86
CA ARG A 32 7.74 20.84 4.77
C ARG A 32 8.03 19.96 3.56
N GLU A 33 9.30 19.87 3.13
CA GLU A 33 9.69 19.00 2.02
C GLU A 33 9.31 17.53 2.29
N PHE A 34 9.53 17.05 3.51
CA PHE A 34 9.16 15.70 3.91
C PHE A 34 7.65 15.47 3.83
N GLU A 35 6.85 16.42 4.30
CA GLU A 35 5.38 16.38 4.21
C GLU A 35 4.91 16.35 2.75
N ASP A 36 5.53 17.14 1.87
CA ASP A 36 5.24 17.14 0.43
C ASP A 36 5.56 15.78 -0.22
N TYR A 37 6.72 15.19 0.10
CA TYR A 37 7.08 13.86 -0.39
C TYR A 37 6.14 12.77 0.15
N ALA A 38 5.74 12.87 1.41
CA ALA A 38 4.78 11.94 2.00
C ALA A 38 3.42 12.00 1.28
N ALA A 39 2.93 13.20 0.96
CA ALA A 39 1.71 13.41 0.20
C ALA A 39 1.82 12.82 -1.22
N LYS A 40 2.90 13.11 -1.95
CA LYS A 40 3.16 12.54 -3.28
C LYS A 40 3.20 11.01 -3.26
N ARG A 41 3.90 10.42 -2.29
CA ARG A 41 3.95 8.97 -2.12
C ARG A 41 2.56 8.38 -1.88
N GLN A 42 1.74 9.04 -1.08
CA GLN A 42 0.38 8.57 -0.80
C GLN A 42 -0.54 8.68 -2.02
N ALA A 43 -0.39 9.73 -2.84
CA ALA A 43 -1.11 9.89 -4.09
C ALA A 43 -0.78 8.74 -5.06
N ILE A 44 0.51 8.49 -5.31
CA ILE A 44 0.97 7.40 -6.20
C ILE A 44 0.48 6.04 -5.71
N LYS A 45 0.53 5.78 -4.40
CA LYS A 45 0.02 4.52 -3.83
C LYS A 45 -1.47 4.31 -4.11
N ARG A 46 -2.26 5.39 -4.02
CA ARG A 46 -3.71 5.35 -4.26
C ARG A 46 -3.99 5.03 -5.72
N GLU A 47 -3.34 5.76 -6.64
CA GLU A 47 -3.46 5.50 -8.08
C GLU A 47 -3.08 4.05 -8.40
N LEU A 48 -1.96 3.55 -7.87
CA LEU A 48 -1.51 2.19 -8.12
C LEU A 48 -2.54 1.15 -7.63
N LEU A 49 -3.18 1.40 -6.48
CA LEU A 49 -4.24 0.54 -5.96
C LEU A 49 -5.48 0.55 -6.86
N GLU A 50 -5.88 1.70 -7.38
CA GLU A 50 -7.00 1.83 -8.32
C GLU A 50 -6.73 1.07 -9.62
N HIS A 51 -5.54 1.22 -10.20
CA HIS A 51 -5.14 0.47 -11.41
C HIS A 51 -5.10 -1.04 -11.15
N LYS A 52 -4.58 -1.48 -9.99
CA LYS A 52 -4.61 -2.89 -9.59
C LYS A 52 -6.03 -3.42 -9.44
N ALA A 53 -6.93 -2.64 -8.83
CA ALA A 53 -8.33 -3.03 -8.67
C ALA A 53 -9.04 -3.16 -10.03
N TYR A 54 -8.76 -2.25 -10.97
CA TYR A 54 -9.28 -2.31 -12.33
C TYR A 54 -8.82 -3.59 -13.05
N ILE A 55 -7.51 -3.90 -13.00
CA ILE A 55 -6.96 -5.12 -13.61
C ILE A 55 -7.49 -6.39 -12.92
N ALA A 56 -7.63 -6.38 -11.59
CA ALA A 56 -8.13 -7.53 -10.85
C ALA A 56 -9.54 -7.92 -11.32
N ARG A 57 -10.41 -6.93 -11.59
CA ARG A 57 -11.76 -7.16 -12.12
C ARG A 57 -11.76 -7.82 -13.51
N ILE A 58 -10.81 -7.45 -14.37
CA ILE A 58 -10.67 -8.05 -15.71
C ILE A 58 -10.15 -9.50 -15.63
N ARG A 59 -9.30 -9.79 -14.64
CA ARG A 59 -8.69 -11.12 -14.46
C ARG A 59 -9.57 -12.11 -13.71
N THR A 60 -10.65 -11.66 -13.10
CA THR A 60 -11.62 -12.55 -12.45
C THR A 60 -12.63 -13.04 -13.48
N LEU A 61 -12.54 -14.33 -13.79
CA LEU A 61 -13.58 -15.02 -14.57
C LEU A 61 -14.86 -15.05 -13.72
N PRO A 62 -16.02 -14.64 -14.24
CA PRO A 62 -17.29 -14.72 -13.50
C PRO A 62 -17.57 -16.16 -13.05
N PRO A 63 -18.16 -16.38 -11.86
CA PRO A 63 -18.47 -17.72 -11.37
C PRO A 63 -19.29 -18.55 -12.35
N GLU A 64 -20.18 -17.92 -13.12
CA GLU A 64 -21.03 -18.57 -14.11
C GLU A 64 -20.20 -19.16 -15.26
N VAL A 65 -19.27 -18.36 -15.81
CA VAL A 65 -18.37 -18.82 -16.87
C VAL A 65 -17.41 -19.88 -16.33
N LEU A 66 -16.98 -19.75 -15.08
CA LEU A 66 -16.09 -20.71 -14.45
C LEU A 66 -16.82 -22.05 -14.20
N GLY A 67 -18.11 -22.00 -13.84
CA GLY A 67 -18.97 -23.17 -13.76
C GLY A 67 -19.10 -23.91 -15.08
N LEU A 68 -19.26 -23.19 -16.20
CA LEU A 68 -19.27 -23.80 -17.54
C LEU A 68 -17.96 -24.54 -17.86
N VAL A 69 -16.82 -23.95 -17.49
CA VAL A 69 -15.51 -24.61 -17.65
C VAL A 69 -15.43 -25.87 -16.78
N PHE A 70 -15.98 -25.85 -15.57
CA PHE A 70 -16.00 -27.01 -14.68
C PHE A 70 -16.86 -28.14 -15.23
N LEU A 71 -18.01 -27.83 -15.83
CA LEU A 71 -18.86 -28.81 -16.49
C LEU A 71 -18.11 -29.53 -17.60
N LEU A 72 -17.48 -28.78 -18.51
CA LEU A 72 -16.67 -29.34 -19.58
C LEU A 72 -15.52 -30.19 -19.03
N TYR A 73 -14.84 -29.71 -17.98
CA TYR A 73 -13.74 -30.45 -17.36
C TYR A 73 -14.20 -31.79 -16.78
N VAL A 74 -15.29 -31.82 -16.01
CA VAL A 74 -15.77 -33.06 -15.38
C VAL A 74 -16.35 -34.03 -16.42
N ASP A 75 -17.11 -33.53 -17.39
CA ASP A 75 -17.77 -34.33 -18.43
C ASP A 75 -16.76 -34.92 -19.44
N ASP A 76 -15.88 -34.09 -20.02
CA ASP A 76 -14.94 -34.55 -21.05
C ASP A 76 -13.81 -35.43 -20.49
N SER A 77 -13.39 -35.20 -19.24
CA SER A 77 -12.20 -35.87 -18.70
C SER A 77 -12.49 -36.87 -17.58
N SER A 78 -13.77 -37.08 -17.22
CA SER A 78 -14.20 -37.96 -16.11
C SER A 78 -13.44 -37.68 -14.81
N GLN A 79 -13.06 -36.42 -14.59
CA GLN A 79 -12.25 -36.01 -13.45
C GLN A 79 -13.13 -35.68 -12.25
N SER A 80 -12.58 -35.92 -11.06
CA SER A 80 -13.29 -35.69 -9.80
C SER A 80 -13.47 -34.17 -9.54
N PRO A 81 -14.69 -33.69 -9.23
CA PRO A 81 -14.95 -32.27 -8.90
C PRO A 81 -14.11 -31.76 -7.73
N TRP A 82 -13.68 -32.66 -6.85
CA TRP A 82 -12.85 -32.35 -5.69
C TRP A 82 -11.47 -31.77 -6.06
N THR A 83 -10.95 -32.05 -7.26
CA THR A 83 -9.68 -31.48 -7.72
C THR A 83 -9.79 -29.98 -7.96
N LEU A 84 -10.93 -29.52 -8.49
CA LEU A 84 -11.22 -28.09 -8.72
C LEU A 84 -11.21 -27.29 -7.41
N MET A 85 -11.62 -27.92 -6.30
CA MET A 85 -11.66 -27.30 -4.96
C MET A 85 -10.26 -27.05 -4.36
N GLN A 86 -9.20 -27.64 -4.91
CA GLN A 86 -7.84 -27.46 -4.41
C GLN A 86 -7.13 -26.25 -5.03
N VAL A 87 -7.66 -25.69 -6.13
CA VAL A 87 -6.98 -24.66 -6.92
C VAL A 87 -6.97 -23.30 -6.20
N THR A 88 -8.15 -22.75 -5.90
CA THR A 88 -8.29 -21.50 -5.14
C THR A 88 -9.58 -21.49 -4.32
N ARG A 89 -9.69 -20.55 -3.36
CA ARG A 89 -10.94 -20.33 -2.60
C ARG A 89 -12.12 -19.97 -3.53
N SER A 90 -11.88 -19.20 -4.60
CA SER A 90 -12.92 -18.83 -5.57
C SER A 90 -13.42 -20.04 -6.36
N TRP A 91 -12.49 -20.89 -6.80
CA TRP A 91 -12.81 -22.14 -7.51
C TRP A 91 -13.59 -23.09 -6.61
N ARG A 92 -13.18 -23.24 -5.35
CA ARG A 92 -13.90 -24.03 -4.37
C ARG A 92 -15.34 -23.56 -4.16
N ALA A 93 -15.53 -22.24 -3.98
CA ALA A 93 -16.85 -21.67 -3.82
C ALA A 93 -17.71 -21.95 -5.06
N THR A 94 -17.18 -21.69 -6.25
CA THR A 94 -17.89 -21.91 -7.52
C THR A 94 -18.24 -23.38 -7.73
N ALA A 95 -17.31 -24.32 -7.50
CA ALA A 95 -17.55 -25.75 -7.65
C ALA A 95 -18.64 -26.28 -6.71
N LEU A 96 -18.73 -25.74 -5.48
CA LEU A 96 -19.80 -26.08 -4.55
C LEU A 96 -21.18 -25.54 -4.97
N PHE A 97 -21.23 -24.44 -5.72
CA PHE A 97 -22.48 -23.86 -6.23
C PHE A 97 -22.92 -24.44 -7.58
N THR A 98 -22.00 -25.05 -8.34
CA THR A 98 -22.34 -25.77 -9.57
C THR A 98 -22.82 -27.18 -9.21
N HIS A 99 -24.12 -27.39 -9.03
CA HIS A 99 -24.66 -28.70 -8.66
C HIS A 99 -24.46 -29.77 -9.75
N GLU A 100 -24.40 -29.36 -11.01
CA GLU A 100 -24.33 -30.23 -12.19
C GLU A 100 -23.01 -31.02 -12.34
N ILE A 101 -21.96 -30.65 -11.60
CA ILE A 101 -20.67 -31.38 -11.64
C ILE A 101 -20.57 -32.51 -10.60
N TRP A 102 -21.52 -32.66 -9.68
CA TRP A 102 -21.50 -33.65 -8.59
C TRP A 102 -22.31 -34.90 -8.92
#